data_AF-A0A9D6NS48-F1
#
_entry.id   AF-A0A9D6NS48-F1
#
_cell.length_a   1.000
_cell.length_b   1.000
_cell.length_c   1.000
_cell.angle_alpha   90.00
_cell.angle_beta   90.00
_cell.angle_gamma   90.00
#
_symmetry.space_group_name_H-M   'P 1'
#
loop_
_entity.id
_entity.type
_entity.pdbx_description
1 polymer ?
#
loop_
_entity_poly.entity_id
_entity_poly.type
_entity_poly.pdbx_seq_one_letter_code
_entity_poly.pdbx_strand_id
1 'polypeptide(L)'
;MISQLYEKVRWWLIVWLARRLPTCKDTTRLTSDSLERKLPLRQRIEMRLHILICVWCERYMRQLLFLREAMHEASRLVEKEVSPSASSLSPEARERLKRALSSKNE
;
A
#
# COMPACT_ATOMS: atom_id res chain seq x y z
N MET A 1 4.80 41.31 -5.87
CA MET A 1 4.70 40.94 -7.30
C MET A 1 5.14 39.50 -7.55
N ILE A 2 6.28 39.05 -7.00
CA ILE A 2 6.80 37.68 -7.14
C ILE A 2 5.84 36.61 -6.56
N SER A 3 5.16 36.92 -5.45
CA SER A 3 4.17 36.02 -4.81
C SER A 3 2.94 35.73 -5.68
N GLN A 4 2.45 36.72 -6.44
CA GLN A 4 1.26 36.56 -7.29
C GLN A 4 1.54 35.67 -8.51
N LEU A 5 2.74 35.76 -9.09
CA LEU A 5 3.18 34.90 -10.18
C LEU A 5 3.39 33.47 -9.67
N TYR A 6 4.02 33.32 -8.52
CA TYR A 6 4.22 32.01 -7.87
C TYR A 6 2.89 31.30 -7.58
N GLU A 7 1.91 32.00 -7.01
CA GLU A 7 0.60 31.42 -6.72
C GLU A 7 -0.15 30.97 -7.99
N LYS A 8 -0.08 31.75 -9.07
CA LYS A 8 -0.66 31.38 -10.35
C LYS A 8 0.03 30.15 -10.97
N VAL A 9 1.36 30.13 -10.97
CA VAL A 9 2.14 29.00 -11.51
C VAL A 9 1.89 27.74 -10.69
N ARG A 10 1.89 27.85 -9.35
CA ARG A 10 1.60 26.77 -8.41
C ARG A 10 0.21 26.18 -8.67
N TRP A 11 -0.81 27.03 -8.76
CA TRP A 11 -2.19 26.58 -8.98
C TRP A 11 -2.36 25.94 -10.36
N TRP A 12 -1.78 26.53 -11.41
CA TRP A 12 -1.77 25.95 -12.76
C TRP A 12 -1.11 24.57 -12.77
N LEU A 13 0.03 24.43 -12.08
CA LEU A 13 0.78 23.17 -12.00
C LEU A 13 0.00 22.09 -11.24
N ILE A 14 -0.68 22.44 -10.12
CA ILE A 14 -1.53 21.52 -9.37
C ILE A 14 -2.72 21.04 -10.23
N VAL A 15 -3.40 21.96 -10.92
CA VAL A 15 -4.53 21.62 -11.80
C VAL A 15 -4.08 20.76 -12.99
N TRP A 16 -2.93 21.08 -13.57
CA TRP A 16 -2.33 20.28 -14.63
C TRP A 16 -1.98 18.86 -14.13
N LEU A 17 -1.35 18.73 -12.96
CA LEU A 17 -1.04 17.45 -12.34
C LEU A 17 -2.32 16.65 -12.04
N ALA A 18 -3.35 17.29 -11.50
CA ALA A 18 -4.63 16.64 -11.20
C ALA A 18 -5.33 16.07 -12.45
N ARG A 19 -5.09 16.64 -13.63
CA ARG A 19 -5.63 16.15 -14.91
C ARG A 19 -4.81 15.03 -15.55
N ARG A 20 -3.52 14.93 -15.21
CA ARG A 20 -2.57 13.95 -15.78
C ARG A 20 -2.40 12.70 -14.92
N LEU A 21 -2.60 12.84 -13.62
CA LEU A 21 -2.43 11.76 -12.65
C LEU A 21 -3.65 10.83 -12.59
N PRO A 22 -3.47 9.58 -12.12
CA PRO A 22 -4.58 8.65 -11.91
C PRO A 22 -5.64 9.27 -11.00
N THR A 23 -6.89 8.81 -11.14
CA THR A 23 -8.01 9.29 -10.31
C THR A 23 -7.80 8.89 -8.84
N CYS A 24 -8.55 9.51 -7.93
CA CYS A 24 -8.53 9.10 -6.51
C CYS A 24 -8.86 7.59 -6.37
N LYS A 25 -9.80 7.07 -7.16
CA LYS A 25 -10.20 5.66 -7.15
C LYS A 25 -9.08 4.72 -7.61
N ASP A 26 -8.34 5.11 -8.64
CA ASP A 26 -7.20 4.32 -9.11
C ASP A 26 -6.03 4.42 -8.13
N THR A 27 -5.82 5.59 -7.54
CA THR A 27 -4.76 5.83 -6.54
C THR A 27 -5.00 5.04 -5.27
N THR A 28 -6.24 4.94 -4.78
CA THR A 28 -6.55 4.11 -3.60
C THR A 28 -6.32 2.63 -3.89
N ARG A 29 -6.68 2.16 -5.10
CA ARG A 29 -6.38 0.80 -5.54
C ARG A 29 -4.87 0.54 -5.62
N LEU A 30 -4.12 1.43 -6.28
CA LEU A 30 -2.65 1.34 -6.35
C LEU A 30 -2.02 1.35 -4.96
N THR A 31 -2.56 2.15 -4.05
CA THR A 31 -2.10 2.22 -2.65
C THR A 31 -2.28 0.88 -1.96
N SER A 32 -3.45 0.25 -2.06
CA SER A 32 -3.70 -1.10 -1.53
C SER A 32 -2.77 -2.13 -2.17
N ASP A 33 -2.67 -2.15 -3.49
CA ASP A 33 -1.78 -3.06 -4.22
C ASP A 33 -0.32 -2.90 -3.79
N SER A 34 0.12 -1.68 -3.47
CA SER A 34 1.51 -1.42 -3.04
C SER A 34 1.88 -2.07 -1.71
N LEU A 35 0.88 -2.41 -0.89
CA LEU A 35 1.05 -3.10 0.39
C LEU A 35 1.17 -4.62 0.22
N GLU A 36 0.59 -5.17 -0.85
CA GLU A 36 0.58 -6.61 -1.11
C GLU A 36 1.68 -7.03 -2.09
N ARG A 37 1.93 -6.19 -3.10
CA ARG A 37 2.85 -6.50 -4.20
C ARG A 37 3.74 -5.32 -4.55
N LYS A 38 4.86 -5.63 -5.23
CA LYS A 38 5.73 -4.61 -5.81
C LYS A 38 5.05 -3.99 -7.04
N LEU A 39 4.70 -2.72 -6.95
CA LEU A 39 4.22 -1.96 -8.11
C LEU A 39 5.35 -1.69 -9.12
N PRO A 40 5.03 -1.63 -10.43
CA PRO A 40 5.91 -1.05 -11.44
C PRO A 40 6.33 0.39 -11.08
N LEU A 41 7.57 0.77 -11.43
CA LEU A 41 8.15 2.07 -11.07
C LEU A 41 7.27 3.26 -11.50
N ARG A 42 6.70 3.20 -12.71
CA ARG A 42 5.80 4.23 -13.25
C ARG A 42 4.57 4.43 -12.36
N GLN A 43 3.87 3.34 -12.00
CA GLN A 43 2.68 3.40 -11.16
C GLN A 43 3.01 3.92 -9.76
N ARG A 44 4.18 3.56 -9.22
CA ARG A 44 4.65 4.08 -7.93
C ARG A 44 4.88 5.59 -7.96
N ILE A 45 5.45 6.13 -9.04
CA ILE A 45 5.66 7.57 -9.20
C ILE A 45 4.32 8.29 -9.33
N GLU A 46 3.43 7.82 -10.19
CA GLU A 46 2.09 8.41 -10.38
C GLU A 46 1.28 8.43 -9.08
N MET A 47 1.27 7.33 -8.35
CA MET A 47 0.61 7.23 -7.03
C MET A 47 1.18 8.26 -6.04
N ARG A 48 2.51 8.37 -5.93
CA ARG A 48 3.16 9.32 -5.03
C ARG A 48 2.83 10.77 -5.39
N LEU A 49 2.87 11.10 -6.68
CA LEU A 49 2.52 12.44 -7.16
C LEU A 49 1.06 12.80 -6.82
N HIS A 50 0.11 11.87 -6.98
CA HIS A 50 -1.29 12.12 -6.62
C HIS A 50 -1.45 12.35 -5.11
N ILE A 51 -0.78 11.54 -4.28
CA ILE A 51 -0.82 11.69 -2.82
C ILE A 51 -0.29 13.06 -2.37
N LEU A 52 0.76 13.58 -3.01
CA LEU A 52 1.33 14.89 -2.66
C LEU A 52 0.37 16.07 -2.91
N ILE A 53 -0.54 15.95 -3.87
CA ILE A 53 -1.50 17.01 -4.22
C ILE A 53 -2.90 16.79 -3.64
N CYS A 54 -3.19 15.60 -3.12
CA CYS A 54 -4.52 15.20 -2.65
C CYS A 54 -4.47 14.77 -1.18
N VAL A 55 -4.91 15.68 -0.30
CA VAL A 55 -4.95 15.47 1.16
C VAL A 55 -5.75 14.24 1.59
N TRP A 56 -6.79 13.88 0.83
CA TRP A 56 -7.62 12.70 1.11
C TRP A 56 -6.87 11.40 0.85
N CYS A 57 -6.16 11.31 -0.28
CA CYS A 57 -5.35 10.13 -0.60
C CYS A 57 -4.14 9.99 0.34
N GLU A 58 -3.56 11.12 0.76
CA GLU A 58 -2.52 11.15 1.78
C GLU A 58 -3.02 10.62 3.13
N ARG A 59 -4.21 11.08 3.58
CA ARG A 59 -4.83 10.58 4.81
C ARG A 59 -5.16 9.10 4.74
N TYR A 60 -5.69 8.63 3.60
CA TYR A 60 -5.99 7.23 3.38
C TYR A 60 -4.74 6.34 3.47
N MET A 61 -3.64 6.75 2.83
CA MET A 61 -2.36 6.04 2.91
C MET A 61 -1.89 5.92 4.36
N ARG A 62 -1.96 7.00 5.14
CA ARG A 62 -1.62 6.98 6.58
C ARG A 62 -2.47 6.00 7.38
N GLN A 63 -3.79 5.96 7.12
CA GLN A 63 -4.70 5.04 7.80
C GLN A 63 -4.36 3.58 7.49
N LEU A 64 -4.06 3.27 6.23
CA LEU A 64 -3.66 1.91 5.85
C LEU A 64 -2.35 1.47 6.51
N LEU A 65 -1.34 2.36 6.55
CA LEU A 65 -0.07 2.07 7.21
C LEU A 65 -0.26 1.86 8.72
N PHE A 66 -1.11 2.67 9.35
CA PHE A 66 -1.47 2.49 10.76
C PHE A 66 -2.12 1.13 11.03
N LEU A 67 -3.11 0.74 10.22
CA LEU A 67 -3.75 -0.57 10.34
C LEU A 67 -2.76 -1.71 10.17
N ARG A 68 -1.84 -1.60 9.20
CA ARG A 68 -0.81 -2.61 8.97
C ARG A 68 0.11 -2.76 10.18
N GLU A 69 0.56 -1.66 10.77
CA GLU A 69 1.40 -1.69 11.96
C GLU A 69 0.66 -2.29 13.15
N ALA A 70 -0.59 -1.87 13.38
CA ALA A 70 -1.42 -2.40 14.45
C ALA A 70 -1.64 -3.92 14.32
N MET A 71 -1.83 -4.42 13.09
CA MET A 71 -1.94 -5.85 12.83
C MET A 71 -0.64 -6.60 13.10
N HIS A 72 0.51 -6.05 12.70
CA HIS A 72 1.80 -6.65 13.01
C HIS A 72 2.08 -6.73 14.51
N GLU A 73 1.75 -5.68 15.26
CA GLU A 73 1.88 -5.67 16.71
C GLU A 73 0.94 -6.67 17.37
N ALA A 74 -0.32 -6.75 16.92
CA ALA A 74 -1.27 -7.74 17.40
C ALA A 74 -0.76 -9.19 17.17
N SER A 75 -0.20 -9.47 15.98
CA SER A 75 0.41 -10.78 15.70
C SER A 75 1.57 -11.10 16.64
N ARG A 76 2.43 -10.13 16.95
CA ARG A 76 3.54 -10.32 17.90
C ARG A 76 3.05 -10.61 19.32
N LEU A 77 2.00 -9.93 19.76
CA LEU A 77 1.39 -10.18 21.07
C LEU A 77 0.82 -11.61 21.13
N VAL A 78 0.15 -12.06 20.07
CA VAL A 78 -0.34 -13.45 19.96
C VAL A 78 0.82 -14.45 19.99
N GLU A 79 1.89 -14.22 19.23
CA GLU A 79 3.09 -15.08 19.23
C GLU A 79 3.80 -15.15 20.60
N LYS A 80 3.69 -14.10 21.42
CA LYS A 80 4.28 -14.07 22.76
C LYS A 80 3.48 -14.89 23.78
N GLU A 81 2.15 -14.87 23.68
CA GLU A 81 1.23 -15.59 24.58
C GLU A 81 1.03 -17.06 24.16
N VAL A 82 1.26 -17.38 22.89
CA VAL A 82 1.07 -18.70 22.30
C VAL A 82 2.44 -19.35 22.08
N SER A 83 2.68 -20.52 22.69
CA SER A 83 3.89 -21.34 22.48
C SER A 83 4.27 -21.42 20.98
N PRO A 84 5.57 -21.38 20.59
CA PRO A 84 6.03 -21.38 19.19
C PRO A 84 5.46 -22.51 18.32
N SER A 85 4.93 -23.56 18.94
CA SER A 85 4.28 -24.69 18.27
C SER A 85 2.89 -24.40 17.71
N ALA A 86 2.18 -23.36 18.17
CA ALA A 86 0.81 -23.08 17.74
C ALA A 86 0.71 -22.05 16.59
N SER A 87 1.79 -21.34 16.29
CA SER A 87 1.94 -20.55 15.05
C SER A 87 2.55 -21.37 13.89
N SER A 88 3.07 -22.57 14.17
CA SER A 88 3.48 -23.54 13.16
C SER A 88 2.27 -24.33 12.67
N LEU A 89 2.14 -24.45 11.35
CA LEU A 89 1.26 -25.46 10.76
C LEU A 89 1.59 -26.85 11.32
N SER A 90 0.56 -27.68 11.53
CA SER A 90 0.76 -29.11 11.75
C SER A 90 1.66 -29.69 10.65
N PRO A 91 2.53 -30.67 10.96
CA PRO A 91 3.37 -31.34 9.96
C PRO A 91 2.54 -31.85 8.76
N GLU A 92 1.34 -32.36 9.03
CA GLU A 92 0.42 -32.86 8.01
C GLU A 92 -0.14 -31.73 7.13
N ALA A 93 -0.54 -30.61 7.74
CA ALA A 93 -1.02 -29.45 7.02
C ALA A 93 0.07 -28.85 6.11
N ARG A 94 1.32 -28.83 6.61
CA ARG A 94 2.49 -28.36 5.84
C ARG A 94 2.75 -29.25 4.62
N GLU A 95 2.68 -30.57 4.78
CA GLU A 95 2.92 -31.51 3.69
C GLU A 95 1.80 -31.48 2.63
N ARG A 96 0.54 -31.28 3.06
CA ARG A 96 -0.59 -31.06 2.16
C ARG A 96 -0.39 -29.82 1.29
N LEU A 97 0.02 -28.70 1.90
CA LEU A 97 0.28 -27.45 1.18
C LEU A 97 1.46 -27.59 0.22
N LYS A 98 2.53 -28.29 0.62
CA LYS A 98 3.70 -28.54 -0.22
C LYS A 98 3.34 -29.33 -1.48
N ARG A 99 2.54 -30.39 -1.35
CA ARG A 99 2.05 -31.18 -2.50
C ARG A 99 1.18 -30.35 -3.44
N ALA A 100 0.25 -29.56 -2.90
CA ALA A 100 -0.64 -28.72 -3.70
C ALA A 100 0.08 -27.60 -4.47
N LEU A 101 1.14 -27.02 -3.89
CA LEU A 101 1.96 -26.02 -4.58
C LEU A 101 2.84 -26.64 -5.67
N SER A 102 3.33 -27.86 -5.44
CA SER A 102 4.18 -28.57 -6.41
C SER A 102 3.39 -28.99 -7.65
N SER A 103 2.15 -29.46 -7.48
CA SER A 103 1.28 -29.87 -8.60
C SER A 103 0.70 -28.72 -9.42
N LYS A 104 0.85 -27.46 -8.96
CA LYS A 104 0.33 -26.26 -9.65
C LYS A 104 1.42 -25.50 -10.42
N ASN A 105 2.67 -25.89 -10.23
CA ASN A 105 3.84 -25.36 -10.94
C ASN A 105 4.26 -26.25 -12.13
N GLU A 106 3.49 -27.29 -12.43
CA GLU A 106 3.49 -28.06 -13.69
C GLU A 106 2.33 -27.60 -14.57
#